data_AF-A0A7R9ZR91-F1
#
_entry.id   AF-A0A7R9ZR91-F1
#
_cell.length_a   1.000
_cell.length_b   1.000
_cell.length_c   1.000
_cell.angle_alpha   90.00
_cell.angle_beta   90.00
_cell.angle_gamma   90.00
#
_symmetry.space_group_name_H-M   'P 1'
#
loop_
_entity.id
_entity.type
_entity.pdbx_description
1 polymer ?
#
loop_
_entity_poly.entity_id
_entity_poly.type
_entity_poly.pdbx_seq_one_letter_code
_entity_poly.pdbx_strand_id
1 'polypeptide(L)'
;TSTRNLPRHEANALSIATRIRGCSPDGRVSTSVKGTTELRVPVIAPVFGDGSVVLFSDWFCCQQTHSSPFYTGSSVGVGLRKNLQGLPLKYDLSYSPKNGGKIKAMFSLGQDFDV
;
A
#
# COMPACT_ATOMS: atom_id res chain seq x y z
N THR A 1 -8.19 -6.78 -32.14
CA THR A 1 -6.95 -7.54 -31.86
C THR A 1 -6.44 -7.12 -30.49
N SER A 2 -6.68 -7.92 -29.45
CA SER A 2 -6.07 -7.68 -28.13
C SER A 2 -4.59 -8.08 -28.19
N THR A 3 -3.70 -7.22 -27.74
CA THR A 3 -2.27 -7.51 -27.75
C THR A 3 -1.93 -8.54 -26.67
N ARG A 4 -1.29 -9.65 -27.06
CA ARG A 4 -0.87 -10.76 -26.19
C ARG A 4 0.06 -10.35 -25.05
N ASN A 5 0.68 -9.18 -25.14
CA ASN A 5 1.56 -8.59 -24.14
C ASN A 5 1.11 -7.17 -23.83
N LEU A 6 1.11 -6.80 -22.55
CA LEU A 6 0.86 -5.42 -22.12
C LEU A 6 2.00 -4.50 -22.62
N PRO A 7 1.70 -3.34 -23.20
CA PRO A 7 2.69 -2.30 -23.47
C PRO A 7 3.48 -1.94 -22.21
N ARG A 8 4.77 -1.61 -22.36
CA ARG A 8 5.68 -1.38 -21.22
C ARG A 8 5.20 -0.29 -20.26
N HIS A 9 4.57 0.76 -20.77
CA HIS A 9 4.08 1.87 -19.95
C HIS A 9 2.85 1.45 -19.12
N GLU A 10 1.95 0.64 -19.68
CA GLU A 10 0.82 0.06 -18.96
C GLU A 10 1.30 -0.93 -17.89
N ALA A 11 2.30 -1.76 -18.21
CA ALA A 11 2.83 -2.76 -17.26
C ALA A 11 3.52 -2.10 -16.05
N ASN A 12 4.19 -0.96 -16.28
CA ASN A 12 4.78 -0.16 -15.22
C ASN A 12 3.70 0.57 -14.41
N ALA A 13 2.68 1.13 -15.06
CA ALA A 13 1.56 1.77 -14.38
C ALA A 13 0.81 0.78 -13.48
N LEU A 14 0.57 -0.44 -13.96
CA LEU A 14 -0.03 -1.52 -13.18
C LEU A 14 0.82 -1.86 -11.96
N SER A 15 2.14 -1.99 -12.13
CA SER A 15 3.07 -2.26 -11.01
C SER A 15 3.02 -1.16 -9.94
N ILE A 16 2.95 0.11 -10.35
CA ILE A 16 2.82 1.24 -9.42
C ILE A 16 1.46 1.20 -8.73
N ALA A 17 0.37 0.91 -9.45
CA ALA A 17 -0.97 0.84 -8.91
C ALA A 17 -1.16 -0.32 -7.91
N THR A 18 -0.53 -1.48 -8.17
CA THR A 18 -0.61 -2.65 -7.29
C THR A 18 0.46 -2.67 -6.20
N ARG A 19 1.20 -1.58 -6.05
CA ARG A 19 2.16 -1.42 -4.97
C ARG A 19 1.47 -1.51 -3.61
N ILE A 20 2.06 -2.30 -2.73
CA ILE A 20 1.69 -2.38 -1.31
C ILE A 20 2.59 -1.49 -0.46
N ARG A 21 2.11 -1.05 0.71
CA ARG A 21 2.88 -0.18 1.62
C ARG A 21 4.18 -0.85 2.04
N GLY A 22 5.24 -0.06 2.24
CA GLY A 22 6.56 -0.58 2.63
C GLY A 22 7.39 -1.20 1.49
N CYS A 23 6.75 -1.59 0.39
CA CYS A 23 7.43 -2.18 -0.77
C CYS A 23 7.82 -1.13 -1.82
N SER A 24 8.82 -1.47 -2.63
CA SER A 24 9.15 -0.78 -3.88
C SER A 24 8.29 -1.33 -5.03
N PRO A 25 8.02 -0.55 -6.09
CA PRO A 25 7.33 -1.07 -7.27
C PRO A 25 8.12 -2.23 -7.90
N ASP A 26 7.44 -3.32 -8.24
CA ASP A 26 8.03 -4.48 -8.89
C ASP A 26 7.97 -4.30 -10.41
N GLY A 27 8.97 -3.62 -11.00
CA GLY A 27 9.21 -3.54 -12.44
C GLY A 27 7.97 -3.57 -13.35
N ARG A 28 7.94 -4.50 -14.31
CA ARG A 28 6.82 -4.71 -15.24
C ARG A 28 5.91 -5.83 -14.76
N VAL A 29 4.62 -5.54 -14.62
CA VAL A 29 3.59 -6.50 -14.22
C VAL A 29 2.54 -6.61 -15.31
N SER A 30 2.13 -7.83 -15.64
CA SER A 30 1.08 -8.13 -16.63
C SER A 30 -0.27 -8.40 -16.00
N THR A 31 -0.28 -9.11 -14.86
CA THR A 31 -1.47 -9.39 -14.06
C THR A 31 -1.12 -9.27 -12.60
N SER A 32 -2.06 -8.74 -11.81
CA SER A 32 -1.87 -8.56 -10.38
C SER A 32 -3.20 -8.59 -9.64
N VAL A 33 -3.17 -9.22 -8.48
CA VAL A 33 -4.24 -9.20 -7.48
C VAL A 33 -3.62 -8.63 -6.22
N LYS A 34 -4.25 -7.60 -5.66
CA LYS A 34 -3.83 -6.96 -4.41
C LYS A 34 -4.99 -7.05 -3.43
N GLY A 35 -4.65 -7.34 -2.18
CA GLY A 35 -5.57 -7.23 -1.06
C GLY A 35 -4.98 -6.39 0.05
N THR A 36 -5.85 -5.72 0.78
CA THR A 36 -5.52 -4.91 1.94
C THR A 36 -6.56 -5.21 3.01
N THR A 37 -6.09 -5.58 4.20
CA THR A 37 -6.90 -5.75 5.40
C THR A 37 -6.52 -4.66 6.37
N GLU A 38 -7.48 -3.86 6.82
CA GLU A 38 -7.25 -2.78 7.79
C GLU A 38 -8.20 -2.92 8.99
N LEU A 39 -7.64 -2.75 10.19
CA LEU A 39 -8.37 -2.56 11.43
C LEU A 39 -8.11 -1.14 11.91
N ARG A 40 -9.15 -0.31 11.89
CA ARG A 40 -9.10 1.08 12.34
C ARG A 40 -9.68 1.18 13.74
N VAL A 41 -8.85 1.60 14.70
CA VAL A 41 -9.25 1.83 16.09
C VAL A 41 -9.32 3.35 16.32
N PRO A 42 -10.50 3.93 16.57
CA PRO A 42 -10.61 5.33 16.92
C PRO A 42 -9.95 5.57 18.28
N VAL A 43 -9.15 6.63 18.38
CA VAL A 43 -8.49 7.05 19.61
C VAL A 43 -8.88 8.50 19.89
N ILE A 44 -9.59 8.69 20.99
CA ILE A 44 -9.97 10.00 21.50
C ILE A 44 -9.04 10.32 22.65
N ALA A 45 -8.14 11.28 22.45
CA ALA A 45 -7.16 11.69 23.47
C ALA A 45 -7.45 13.12 23.94
N PRO A 46 -7.55 13.39 25.26
CA PRO A 46 -7.97 14.69 25.80
C PRO A 46 -7.16 15.91 25.34
N VAL A 47 -5.88 15.70 25.01
CA VAL A 47 -4.94 16.79 24.63
C VAL A 47 -4.67 16.81 23.13
N PHE A 48 -4.83 15.68 22.44
CA PHE A 48 -4.43 15.54 21.04
C PHE A 48 -5.63 15.52 20.09
N GLY A 49 -6.87 15.54 20.60
CA GLY A 49 -8.08 15.46 19.79
C GLY A 49 -8.30 14.07 19.21
N ASP A 50 -9.18 14.00 18.22
CA ASP A 50 -9.61 12.74 17.62
C ASP A 50 -8.61 12.28 16.55
N GLY A 51 -8.34 10.98 16.57
CA GLY A 51 -7.55 10.31 15.55
C GLY A 51 -7.91 8.84 15.46
N SER A 52 -7.20 8.12 14.62
CA SER A 52 -7.29 6.66 14.60
C SER A 52 -5.93 6.02 14.42
N VAL A 53 -5.76 4.88 15.08
CA VAL A 53 -4.66 3.97 14.86
C VAL A 53 -5.15 2.90 13.90
N VAL A 54 -4.41 2.65 12.84
CA VAL A 54 -4.74 1.68 11.80
C VAL A 54 -3.72 0.56 11.84
N LEU A 55 -4.13 -0.65 12.15
CA LEU A 55 -3.34 -1.84 11.91
C LEU A 55 -3.67 -2.34 10.51
N PHE A 56 -2.67 -2.54 9.66
CA PHE A 56 -2.90 -2.96 8.30
C PHE A 56 -2.00 -4.13 7.89
N SER A 57 -2.55 -4.97 7.01
CA SER A 57 -1.81 -5.98 6.28
C SER A 57 -2.14 -5.85 4.80
N ASP A 58 -1.11 -5.62 3.99
CA ASP A 58 -1.22 -5.61 2.55
C ASP A 58 -0.58 -6.88 1.98
N TRP A 59 -1.16 -7.41 0.91
CA TRP A 59 -0.59 -8.51 0.17
C TRP A 59 -0.86 -8.36 -1.32
N PHE A 60 -0.04 -9.00 -2.13
CA PHE A 60 -0.28 -9.10 -3.56
C PHE A 60 0.17 -10.46 -4.10
N CYS A 61 -0.40 -10.82 -5.25
CA CYS A 61 0.05 -11.87 -6.13
C CYS A 61 0.18 -11.28 -7.54
N CYS A 62 1.37 -11.33 -8.14
CA CYS A 62 1.67 -10.68 -9.40
C CYS A 62 2.35 -11.63 -10.38
N GLN A 63 2.19 -11.37 -11.67
CA GLN A 63 2.87 -12.07 -12.77
C GLN A 63 3.50 -11.05 -13.73
N GLN A 64 4.79 -11.19 -14.04
CA GLN A 64 5.49 -10.21 -14.90
C GLN A 64 5.16 -10.40 -16.40
N THR A 65 5.02 -11.64 -16.84
CA THR A 65 4.70 -12.04 -18.21
C THR A 65 3.90 -13.34 -18.16
N HIS A 66 3.07 -13.63 -19.16
CA HIS A 66 2.26 -14.85 -19.22
C HIS A 66 3.05 -16.17 -19.07
N SER A 67 4.36 -16.16 -19.34
CA SER A 67 5.25 -17.32 -19.17
C SER A 67 5.99 -17.36 -17.82
N SER A 68 5.98 -16.27 -17.05
CA SER A 68 6.65 -16.21 -15.74
C SER A 68 5.77 -16.80 -14.64
N PRO A 69 6.35 -17.44 -13.61
CA PRO A 69 5.58 -17.88 -12.45
C PRO A 69 4.99 -16.69 -11.69
N PHE A 70 3.89 -16.94 -10.99
CA PHE A 70 3.35 -15.98 -10.02
C PHE A 70 4.30 -15.83 -8.85
N TYR A 71 4.43 -14.61 -8.37
CA TYR A 71 5.14 -14.30 -7.13
C TYR A 71 4.25 -13.49 -6.21
N THR A 72 4.48 -13.64 -4.91
CA THR A 72 3.69 -12.99 -3.87
C THR A 72 4.56 -12.09 -3.02
N GLY A 73 3.92 -11.15 -2.34
CA GLY A 73 4.55 -10.30 -1.37
C GLY A 73 3.53 -9.84 -0.35
N SER A 74 4.00 -9.60 0.86
CA SER A 74 3.18 -9.10 1.95
C SER A 74 3.91 -7.99 2.71
N SER A 75 3.11 -7.20 3.41
CA SER A 75 3.55 -6.12 4.26
C SER A 75 2.57 -5.99 5.41
N VAL A 76 3.08 -5.68 6.59
CA VAL A 76 2.29 -5.43 7.79
C VAL A 76 2.73 -4.11 8.39
N GLY A 77 1.82 -3.39 9.02
CA GLY A 77 2.19 -2.10 9.59
C GLY A 77 1.15 -1.50 10.50
N VAL A 78 1.56 -0.40 11.11
CA VAL A 78 0.70 0.46 11.92
C VAL A 78 0.71 1.86 11.33
N GLY A 79 -0.44 2.49 11.33
CA GLY A 79 -0.66 3.83 10.82
C GLY A 79 -1.31 4.71 11.86
N LEU A 80 -0.98 6.00 11.84
CA LEU A 80 -1.70 7.05 12.53
C LEU A 80 -2.47 7.86 11.48
N ARG A 81 -3.74 8.13 11.76
CA ARG A 81 -4.58 9.04 10.98
C ARG A 81 -5.08 10.13 11.90
N LYS A 82 -4.88 11.38 11.50
CA LYS A 82 -5.31 12.53 12.29
C LYS A 82 -5.68 13.69 11.38
N ASN A 83 -6.75 14.40 11.72
CA ASN A 83 -7.07 15.67 11.06
C ASN A 83 -6.54 16.81 11.92
N LEU A 84 -5.59 17.58 11.40
CA LEU A 84 -5.13 18.81 12.03
C LEU A 84 -5.63 20.01 11.21
N GLN A 85 -6.57 20.77 11.76
CA GLN A 85 -7.08 22.01 11.14
C GLN A 85 -7.59 21.81 9.70
N GLY A 86 -8.30 20.69 9.46
CA GLY A 86 -8.79 20.31 8.13
C GLY A 86 -7.77 19.63 7.23
N LEU A 87 -6.52 19.45 7.69
CA LEU A 87 -5.49 18.71 6.96
C LEU A 87 -5.43 17.25 7.44
N PRO A 88 -5.80 16.28 6.59
CA PRO A 88 -5.67 14.86 6.90
C PRO A 88 -4.20 14.44 6.82
N LEU A 89 -3.67 14.06 7.99
CA LEU A 89 -2.33 13.54 8.20
C LEU A 89 -2.35 12.03 8.29
N LYS A 90 -1.50 11.40 7.50
CA LYS A 90 -1.27 9.97 7.51
C LYS A 90 0.21 9.68 7.71
N TYR A 91 0.50 8.89 8.72
CA TYR A 91 1.83 8.38 9.01
C TYR A 91 1.75 6.87 9.13
N ASP A 92 2.48 6.13 8.30
CA ASP A 92 2.51 4.68 8.28
C ASP A 92 3.92 4.16 8.57
N LEU A 93 4.02 3.23 9.51
CA LEU A 93 5.19 2.38 9.71
C LEU A 93 4.86 1.00 9.20
N SER A 94 5.60 0.56 8.19
CA SER A 94 5.37 -0.71 7.50
C SER A 94 6.62 -1.57 7.52
N TYR A 95 6.44 -2.87 7.64
CA TYR A 95 7.46 -3.90 7.56
C TYR A 95 7.10 -4.85 6.43
N SER A 96 8.04 -5.07 5.51
CA SER A 96 7.88 -6.08 4.45
C SER A 96 9.07 -7.03 4.41
N PRO A 97 8.85 -8.36 4.49
CA PRO A 97 9.89 -9.35 4.29
C PRO A 97 10.56 -9.24 2.93
N LYS A 98 9.79 -8.91 1.89
CA LYS A 98 10.27 -8.83 0.50
C LYS A 98 11.31 -7.74 0.28
N ASN A 99 11.28 -6.68 1.09
CA ASN A 99 12.21 -5.56 0.99
C ASN A 99 13.41 -5.70 1.95
N GLY A 100 13.84 -6.96 2.20
CA GLY A 100 14.93 -7.28 3.12
C GLY A 100 14.59 -7.08 4.59
N GLY A 101 13.31 -7.17 4.96
CA GLY A 101 12.85 -7.02 6.35
C GLY A 101 13.05 -5.62 6.93
N LYS A 102 13.08 -4.57 6.09
CA LYS A 102 13.27 -3.20 6.55
C LYS A 102 11.95 -2.56 6.95
N ILE A 103 11.98 -1.79 8.04
CA ILE A 103 10.87 -0.92 8.43
C ILE A 103 10.95 0.35 7.57
N LYS A 104 9.82 0.73 6.98
CA LYS A 104 9.68 1.91 6.15
C LYS A 104 8.59 2.81 6.70
N ALA A 105 8.98 4.05 6.98
CA ALA A 105 8.05 5.13 7.30
C ALA A 105 7.54 5.78 6.01
N MET A 106 6.23 6.02 5.95
CA MET A 106 5.60 6.80 4.90
C MET A 106 4.75 7.89 5.54
N PHE A 107 4.96 9.12 5.10
CA PHE A 107 4.15 10.27 5.45
C PHE A 107 3.38 10.70 4.20
N SER A 108 2.08 10.94 4.35
CA SER A 108 1.25 11.48 3.27
C SER A 108 0.26 12.50 3.80
N LEU A 109 0.09 13.55 3.01
CA LEU A 109 -0.94 14.57 3.13
C LEU A 109 -1.91 14.37 1.99
N GLY A 110 -3.21 14.32 2.27
CA GLY A 110 -4.20 14.17 1.19
C GLY A 110 -5.58 13.78 1.71
N GLN A 111 -6.58 14.46 1.16
CA GLN A 111 -7.99 14.27 1.48
C GLN A 111 -8.52 13.07 0.72
N ASP A 112 -8.27 11.88 1.26
CA ASP A 112 -9.07 10.71 0.92
C ASP A 112 -9.23 9.82 2.15
N PHE A 113 -10.42 9.21 2.24
CA PHE A 113 -10.95 8.23 3.21
C PHE A 113 -11.64 8.79 4.48
N ASP A 114 -12.96 9.03 4.32
CA ASP A 114 -14.05 9.05 5.32
C ASP A 114 -13.62 9.18 6.79
N VAL A 115 -13.87 10.39 7.30
CA VAL A 115 -14.05 10.68 8.73
C VAL A 115 -15.48 10.35 9.09
#